data_AF-A0A7C2Z5A6-F1
#
_entry.id   AF-A0A7C2Z5A6-F1
#
_cell.length_a   1.000
_cell.length_b   1.000
_cell.length_c   1.000
_cell.angle_alpha   90.00
_cell.angle_beta   90.00
_cell.angle_gamma   90.00
#
_symmetry.space_group_name_H-M   'P 1'
#
loop_
_entity.id
_entity.type
_entity.pdbx_description
1 polymer ?
#
loop_
_entity_poly.entity_id
_entity_poly.type
_entity_poly.pdbx_seq_one_letter_code
_entity_poly.pdbx_strand_id
1 'polypeptide(L)'
;MILMLIVFAIVLFTATWFALWCIVRRLHNIPALGAMPVAMALFVGLESVIYNGLSLAHLLTPVWVGISQLGVLGIWLTWEIRRGSNQLRAEMQCLCRAIKKQLERQRLLIPLILLLLVTALIYPPNNYDSMTYHMARVAHWIQNQSIGYYPTPIDRQNVMGPGAEYLILFFQILTHSDFLANCIQLLSYLIILLSLEYIGRLIHLPRRTRIWVAVICLTAPMAPLCQGSCHLQHATITQYF
;
A
#
# COMPACT_ATOMS: atom_id res chain seq x y z
N MET A 1 -16.87 16.29 3.47
CA MET A 1 -15.66 16.29 4.33
C MET A 1 -14.85 15.00 4.19
N ILE A 2 -15.43 13.82 4.46
CA ILE A 2 -14.73 12.51 4.36
C ILE A 2 -14.08 12.27 2.98
N LEU A 3 -14.82 12.52 1.89
CA LEU A 3 -14.27 12.35 0.53
C LEU A 3 -13.01 13.19 0.28
N MET A 4 -12.96 14.41 0.83
CA MET A 4 -11.79 15.29 0.69
C MET A 4 -10.57 14.73 1.42
N LEU A 5 -10.77 14.16 2.62
CA LEU A 5 -9.71 13.49 3.38
C LEU A 5 -9.20 12.24 2.68
N ILE A 6 -10.11 11.46 2.07
CA ILE A 6 -9.75 10.28 1.26
C ILE A 6 -8.88 10.71 0.06
N VAL A 7 -9.32 11.72 -0.69
CA VAL A 7 -8.56 12.23 -1.85
C VAL A 7 -7.20 12.75 -1.40
N PHE A 8 -7.15 13.51 -0.30
CA PHE A 8 -5.91 14.01 0.27
C PHE A 8 -4.94 12.87 0.64
N ALA A 9 -5.41 11.84 1.37
CA ALA A 9 -4.60 10.69 1.76
C ALA A 9 -4.07 9.93 0.53
N ILE A 10 -4.90 9.70 -0.50
CA ILE A 10 -4.48 9.04 -1.74
C ILE A 10 -3.43 9.87 -2.48
N VAL A 11 -3.62 11.19 -2.59
CA VAL A 11 -2.65 12.08 -3.25
C VAL A 11 -1.32 12.08 -2.50
N LEU A 12 -1.36 12.19 -1.18
CA LEU A 12 -0.17 12.20 -0.34
C LEU A 12 0.60 10.87 -0.44
N PHE A 13 -0.12 9.76 -0.31
CA PHE A 13 0.43 8.41 -0.48
C PHE A 13 1.09 8.22 -1.85
N THR A 14 0.36 8.54 -2.92
CA THR A 14 0.85 8.33 -4.30
C THR A 14 2.01 9.25 -4.63
N ALA A 15 2.02 10.48 -4.12
CA ALA A 15 3.15 11.40 -4.28
C ALA A 15 4.40 10.91 -3.55
N THR A 16 4.30 10.52 -2.27
CA THR A 16 5.47 10.01 -1.52
C THR A 16 5.97 8.71 -2.12
N TRP A 17 5.08 7.78 -2.49
CA TRP A 17 5.47 6.54 -3.15
C TRP A 17 6.15 6.79 -4.51
N PHE A 18 5.64 7.74 -5.31
CA PHE A 18 6.26 8.11 -6.58
C PHE A 18 7.64 8.77 -6.39
N ALA A 19 7.80 9.61 -5.35
CA ALA A 19 9.09 10.19 -4.99
C ALA A 19 10.12 9.10 -4.65
N LEU A 20 9.75 8.13 -3.81
CA LEU A 20 10.60 6.98 -3.49
C LEU A 20 10.91 6.13 -4.72
N TRP A 21 9.93 5.90 -5.59
CA TRP A 21 10.13 5.19 -6.85
C TRP A 21 11.15 5.89 -7.76
N CYS A 22 11.06 7.22 -7.89
CA CYS A 22 12.06 8.02 -8.60
C CYS A 22 13.45 7.88 -7.98
N ILE A 23 13.57 7.86 -6.65
CA ILE A 23 14.84 7.65 -5.95
C ILE A 23 15.41 6.27 -6.28
N VAL A 24 14.60 5.20 -6.17
CA VAL A 24 15.04 3.82 -6.48
C VAL A 24 15.58 3.72 -7.89
N ARG A 25 14.85 4.25 -8.87
CA ARG A 25 15.25 4.21 -10.28
C ARG A 25 16.54 4.95 -10.59
N ARG A 26 16.85 5.97 -9.80
CA ARG A 26 18.06 6.78 -9.96
C ARG A 26 19.26 6.17 -9.27
N LEU A 27 19.06 5.51 -8.14
CA LEU A 27 20.13 4.83 -7.39
C LEU A 27 20.49 3.48 -8.02
N HIS A 28 19.48 2.75 -8.49
CA HIS A 28 19.65 1.46 -9.11
C HIS A 28 19.02 1.54 -10.50
N ASN A 29 19.82 1.30 -11.56
CA ASN A 29 19.39 1.29 -12.96
C ASN A 29 18.42 0.11 -13.25
N ILE A 30 17.25 0.14 -12.61
CA ILE A 30 16.22 -0.89 -12.63
C ILE A 30 15.08 -0.40 -13.54
N PRO A 31 14.47 -1.31 -14.33
CA PRO A 31 13.28 -1.00 -15.11
C PRO A 31 12.13 -0.47 -14.26
N ALA A 32 11.29 0.38 -14.87
CA ALA A 32 10.18 1.08 -14.24
C ALA A 32 9.30 0.20 -13.32
N LEU A 33 8.83 -0.94 -13.84
CA LEU A 33 7.97 -1.85 -13.10
C LEU A 33 8.73 -2.61 -12.01
N GLY A 34 10.02 -2.89 -12.21
CA GLY A 34 10.85 -3.57 -11.20
C GLY A 34 11.14 -2.72 -9.96
N ALA A 35 11.16 -1.40 -10.11
CA ALA A 35 11.36 -0.47 -9.02
C ALA A 35 10.12 -0.30 -8.12
N MET A 36 8.91 -0.65 -8.59
CA MET A 36 7.67 -0.50 -7.82
C MET A 36 7.66 -1.24 -6.47
N PRO A 37 7.99 -2.54 -6.39
CA PRO A 37 7.97 -3.27 -5.13
C PRO A 37 9.07 -2.79 -4.17
N VAL A 38 10.24 -2.40 -4.71
CA VAL A 38 11.32 -1.81 -3.91
C VAL A 38 10.88 -0.47 -3.33
N ALA A 39 10.22 0.38 -4.12
CA ALA A 39 9.68 1.65 -3.66
C ALA A 39 8.59 1.46 -2.58
N MET A 40 7.73 0.45 -2.72
CA MET A 40 6.75 0.10 -1.68
C MET A 40 7.44 -0.38 -0.39
N ALA A 41 8.47 -1.21 -0.48
CA ALA A 41 9.24 -1.64 0.68
C ALA A 41 9.93 -0.45 1.39
N LEU A 42 10.50 0.50 0.62
CA LEU A 42 11.04 1.73 1.18
C LEU A 42 9.96 2.62 1.81
N PHE A 43 8.76 2.66 1.25
CA PHE A 43 7.64 3.39 1.84
C PHE A 43 7.28 2.81 3.21
N VAL A 44 7.11 1.49 3.30
CA VAL A 44 6.85 0.80 4.58
C VAL A 44 7.98 1.06 5.59
N GLY A 45 9.24 1.01 5.13
CA GLY A 45 10.40 1.33 5.97
C GLY A 45 10.38 2.79 6.48
N LEU A 46 10.06 3.74 5.60
CA LEU A 46 9.90 5.16 5.93
C LEU A 46 8.80 5.36 6.98
N GLU A 47 7.62 4.78 6.77
CA GLU A 47 6.52 4.85 7.75
C GLU A 47 6.94 4.27 9.10
N SER A 48 7.69 3.16 9.10
CA SER A 48 8.17 2.58 10.36
C SER A 48 9.02 3.57 11.16
N VAL A 49 9.92 4.33 10.49
CA VAL A 49 10.79 5.31 11.15
C VAL A 49 9.97 6.49 11.64
N ILE A 50 9.07 7.02 10.80
CA ILE A 50 8.20 8.15 11.15
C ILE A 50 7.33 7.78 12.34
N TYR A 51 6.64 6.64 12.30
CA TYR A 51 5.72 6.24 13.36
C TYR A 51 6.43 5.93 14.66
N ASN A 52 7.59 5.27 14.63
CA ASN A 52 8.38 5.09 15.85
C ASN A 52 8.80 6.45 16.45
N GLY A 53 9.28 7.38 15.61
CA GLY A 53 9.66 8.73 16.05
C GLY A 53 8.49 9.51 16.67
N LEU A 54 7.33 9.51 16.02
CA LEU A 54 6.12 10.15 16.55
C LEU A 54 5.61 9.49 17.84
N SER A 55 5.74 8.17 17.93
CA SER A 55 5.28 7.39 19.09
C SER A 55 6.04 7.70 20.36
N LEU A 56 7.32 8.09 20.28
CA LEU A 56 8.11 8.50 21.45
C LEU A 56 7.51 9.69 22.21
N ALA A 57 6.76 10.54 21.53
CA ALA A 57 6.11 11.71 22.09
C ALA A 57 4.57 11.58 22.10
N HIS A 58 4.02 10.40 21.83
CA HIS A 58 2.57 10.18 21.63
C HIS A 58 1.95 11.13 20.59
N LEU A 59 2.70 11.47 19.55
CA LEU A 59 2.31 12.39 18.48
C LEU A 59 1.81 11.66 17.24
N LEU A 60 1.45 10.37 17.32
CA LEU A 60 0.87 9.65 16.21
C LEU A 60 -0.59 10.11 16.00
N THR A 61 -0.73 11.29 15.39
CA THR A 61 -2.00 11.94 15.08
C THR A 61 -2.06 12.31 13.60
N PRO A 62 -3.26 12.58 13.04
CA PRO A 62 -3.40 12.89 11.61
C PRO A 62 -2.54 14.09 11.18
N VAL A 63 -2.41 15.08 12.06
CA VAL A 63 -1.65 16.31 11.82
C VAL A 63 -0.16 16.01 11.63
N TRP A 64 0.44 15.29 12.57
CA TRP A 64 1.88 15.01 12.54
C TRP A 64 2.26 13.99 11.46
N VAL A 65 1.39 13.01 11.18
CA VAL A 65 1.56 12.13 10.02
C VAL A 65 1.52 12.98 8.74
N GLY A 66 0.52 13.84 8.57
CA GLY A 66 0.46 14.75 7.41
C GLY A 66 1.69 15.65 7.26
N ILE A 67 2.12 16.30 8.34
CA ILE A 67 3.32 17.17 8.36
C ILE A 67 4.58 16.38 7.99
N SER A 68 4.77 15.20 8.55
CA SER A 68 5.95 14.37 8.27
C SER A 68 6.05 14.01 6.78
N GLN A 69 4.93 13.64 6.16
CA GLN A 69 4.85 13.31 4.73
C GLN A 69 5.09 14.51 3.84
N LEU A 70 4.49 15.66 4.16
CA LEU A 70 4.76 16.90 3.45
C LEU A 70 6.22 17.34 3.59
N GLY A 71 6.85 17.08 4.74
CA GLY A 71 8.28 17.29 4.97
C GLY A 71 9.15 16.41 4.07
N VAL A 72 8.85 15.10 3.99
CA VAL A 72 9.55 14.17 3.08
C VAL A 72 9.41 14.61 1.62
N LEU A 73 8.19 14.95 1.21
CA LEU A 73 7.94 15.47 -0.14
C LEU A 73 8.65 16.79 -0.41
N GLY A 74 8.68 17.70 0.55
CA GLY A 74 9.41 18.96 0.45
C GLY A 74 10.91 18.76 0.26
N ILE A 75 11.52 17.85 1.04
CA ILE A 75 12.93 17.47 0.89
C ILE A 75 13.18 16.89 -0.50
N TRP A 76 12.34 15.96 -0.96
CA TRP A 76 12.48 15.37 -2.28
C TRP A 76 12.28 16.39 -3.42
N LEU A 77 11.29 17.30 -3.31
CA LEU A 77 11.04 18.35 -4.29
C LEU A 77 12.21 19.32 -4.39
N THR A 78 12.82 19.72 -3.26
CA THR A 78 14.01 20.59 -3.30
C THR A 78 15.20 19.89 -3.95
N TRP A 79 15.37 18.58 -3.74
CA TRP A 79 16.36 17.77 -4.44
C TRP A 79 16.09 17.68 -5.95
N GLU A 80 14.82 17.55 -6.34
CA GLU A 80 14.39 17.49 -7.75
C GLU A 80 14.61 18.81 -8.48
N ILE A 81 14.19 19.93 -7.87
CA ILE A 81 14.32 21.28 -8.45
C ILE A 81 15.79 21.61 -8.70
N ARG A 82 16.69 21.23 -7.79
CA ARG A 82 18.15 21.41 -7.94
C ARG A 82 18.74 20.65 -9.13
N ARG A 83 18.07 19.63 -9.65
CA ARG A 83 18.55 18.79 -10.78
C ARG A 83 17.90 19.08 -12.13
N GLY A 84 16.79 19.83 -12.16
CA GLY A 84 16.12 20.29 -13.39
C GLY A 84 14.86 19.49 -13.76
N SER A 85 13.81 20.24 -14.14
CA SER A 85 12.42 19.77 -14.29
C SER A 85 12.16 18.72 -15.39
N ASN A 86 13.03 18.60 -16.40
CA ASN A 86 12.79 17.71 -17.54
C ASN A 86 12.89 16.21 -17.21
N GLN A 87 13.58 15.84 -16.13
CA GLN A 87 13.76 14.43 -15.74
C GLN A 87 12.48 13.83 -15.16
N LEU A 88 11.75 14.57 -14.32
CA LEU A 88 10.50 14.12 -13.71
C LEU A 88 9.46 13.74 -14.77
N ARG A 89 9.28 14.59 -15.78
CA ARG A 89 8.34 14.33 -16.88
C ARG A 89 8.72 13.07 -17.66
N ALA A 90 10.02 12.86 -17.91
CA ALA A 90 10.51 11.67 -18.59
C ALA A 90 10.25 10.39 -17.79
N GLU A 91 10.45 10.43 -16.46
CA GLU A 91 10.15 9.34 -15.55
C GLU A 91 8.66 8.99 -15.51
N MET A 92 7.78 10.00 -15.39
CA MET A 92 6.33 9.81 -15.47
C MET A 92 5.92 9.17 -16.80
N GLN A 93 6.45 9.65 -17.92
CA GLN A 93 6.18 9.08 -19.24
C GLN A 93 6.72 7.65 -19.38
N CYS A 94 7.85 7.33 -18.75
CA CYS A 94 8.40 5.98 -18.72
C CYS A 94 7.46 5.03 -17.96
N LEU A 95 7.01 5.45 -16.78
CA LEU A 95 6.08 4.70 -15.94
C LEU A 95 4.75 4.42 -16.66
N CYS A 96 4.10 5.47 -17.19
CA CYS A 96 2.83 5.33 -17.89
C CYS A 96 2.94 4.39 -19.11
N ARG A 97 4.04 4.51 -19.90
CA ARG A 97 4.29 3.60 -21.04
C ARG A 97 4.49 2.16 -20.58
N ALA A 98 5.23 1.96 -19.49
CA ALA A 98 5.50 0.62 -18.96
C ALA A 98 4.21 -0.03 -18.43
N ILE A 99 3.39 0.69 -17.67
CA ILE A 99 2.10 0.23 -17.16
C ILE A 99 1.16 -0.09 -18.33
N LYS A 100 1.02 0.82 -19.31
CA LYS A 100 0.15 0.60 -20.48
C LYS A 100 0.53 -0.67 -21.24
N LYS A 101 1.82 -0.84 -21.55
CA LYS A 101 2.35 -2.04 -22.21
C LYS A 101 2.12 -3.32 -21.40
N GLN A 102 2.21 -3.22 -20.07
CA GLN A 102 1.96 -4.34 -19.17
C GLN A 102 0.48 -4.75 -19.18
N LEU A 103 -0.40 -3.75 -19.08
CA LEU A 103 -1.85 -3.94 -19.06
C LEU A 103 -2.36 -4.51 -20.39
N GLU A 104 -1.85 -4.03 -21.53
CA GLU A 104 -2.17 -4.58 -22.86
C GLU A 104 -1.78 -6.06 -22.96
N ARG A 105 -0.62 -6.44 -22.40
CA ARG A 105 -0.16 -7.83 -22.40
C ARG A 105 -0.99 -8.73 -21.48
N GLN A 106 -1.47 -8.19 -20.37
CA GLN A 106 -2.29 -8.89 -19.37
C GLN A 106 -3.79 -8.62 -19.54
N ARG A 107 -4.23 -8.16 -20.72
CA ARG A 107 -5.62 -7.69 -20.94
C ARG A 107 -6.71 -8.69 -20.55
N LEU A 108 -6.42 -9.99 -20.68
CA LEU A 108 -7.35 -11.07 -20.32
C LEU A 108 -7.60 -11.16 -18.81
N LEU A 109 -6.71 -10.59 -17.99
CA LEU A 109 -6.80 -10.57 -16.54
C LEU A 109 -7.60 -9.38 -16.00
N ILE A 110 -7.88 -8.38 -16.83
CA ILE A 110 -8.58 -7.14 -16.44
C ILE A 110 -9.94 -7.42 -15.78
N PRO A 111 -10.81 -8.32 -16.30
CA PRO A 111 -12.10 -8.57 -15.66
C PRO A 111 -11.97 -9.08 -14.22
N LEU A 112 -10.99 -9.95 -13.97
CA LEU A 112 -10.75 -10.46 -12.62
C LEU A 112 -10.17 -9.38 -11.70
N ILE A 113 -9.25 -8.54 -12.20
CA ILE A 113 -8.74 -7.39 -11.44
C ILE A 113 -9.87 -6.42 -11.08
N LEU A 114 -10.81 -6.16 -12.00
CA LEU A 114 -11.98 -5.32 -11.74
C LEU A 114 -12.90 -5.93 -10.68
N LEU A 115 -13.12 -7.25 -10.72
CA LEU A 115 -13.88 -7.95 -9.68
C LEU A 115 -13.21 -7.81 -8.30
N LEU A 116 -11.87 -7.97 -8.23
CA LEU A 116 -11.10 -7.79 -7.00
C LEU A 116 -11.14 -6.32 -6.50
N LEU A 117 -11.23 -5.35 -7.42
CA LEU A 117 -11.39 -3.94 -7.07
C LEU A 117 -12.77 -3.64 -6.50
N VAL A 118 -13.82 -4.13 -7.15
CA VAL A 118 -15.21 -3.95 -6.69
C VAL A 118 -15.38 -4.57 -5.31
N THR A 119 -14.90 -5.78 -5.10
CA THR A 119 -14.96 -6.46 -3.79
C THR A 119 -14.17 -5.71 -2.72
N ALA A 120 -12.96 -5.22 -3.03
CA ALA A 120 -12.15 -4.43 -2.09
C ALA A 120 -12.79 -3.08 -1.69
N LEU A 121 -13.63 -2.50 -2.56
CA LEU A 121 -14.33 -1.24 -2.31
C LEU A 121 -15.68 -1.42 -1.61
N ILE A 122 -16.36 -2.55 -1.84
CA ILE A 122 -17.70 -2.79 -1.28
C ILE A 122 -17.62 -3.46 0.09
N TYR A 123 -16.69 -4.40 0.28
CA TYR A 123 -16.62 -5.19 1.50
C TYR A 123 -15.47 -4.72 2.39
N PRO A 124 -15.70 -4.56 3.71
CA PRO A 124 -14.61 -4.39 4.67
C PRO A 124 -13.81 -5.70 4.85
N PRO A 125 -12.59 -5.65 5.40
CA PRO A 125 -11.83 -6.86 5.71
C PRO A 125 -12.60 -7.74 6.70
N ASN A 126 -12.92 -8.97 6.29
CA ASN A 126 -13.76 -9.89 7.08
C ASN A 126 -13.08 -11.24 7.39
N ASN A 127 -11.81 -11.39 7.00
CA ASN A 127 -11.06 -12.60 7.32
C ASN A 127 -10.58 -12.60 8.78
N TYR A 128 -10.39 -13.80 9.31
CA TYR A 128 -10.03 -14.00 10.71
C TYR A 128 -8.79 -13.18 11.08
N ASP A 129 -7.74 -13.22 10.25
CA ASP A 129 -6.49 -12.54 10.54
C ASP A 129 -6.64 -11.01 10.55
N SER A 130 -7.32 -10.45 9.55
CA SER A 130 -7.61 -9.02 9.54
C SER A 130 -8.40 -8.58 10.76
N MET A 131 -9.45 -9.30 11.12
CA MET A 131 -10.35 -8.92 12.21
C MET A 131 -9.70 -9.01 13.60
N THR A 132 -8.89 -10.02 13.82
CA THR A 132 -8.34 -10.33 15.14
C THR A 132 -6.97 -9.71 15.39
N TYR A 133 -6.26 -9.35 14.33
CA TYR A 133 -4.88 -8.93 14.39
C TYR A 133 -4.66 -7.58 13.71
N HIS A 134 -4.80 -7.48 12.38
CA HIS A 134 -4.43 -6.26 11.67
C HIS A 134 -5.29 -5.05 12.04
N MET A 135 -6.61 -5.19 11.97
CA MET A 135 -7.55 -4.08 12.21
C MET A 135 -7.60 -3.68 13.67
N ALA A 136 -7.59 -4.67 14.57
CA ALA A 136 -7.54 -4.43 16.02
C ALA A 136 -6.26 -3.68 16.42
N ARG A 137 -5.11 -4.08 15.87
CA ARG A 137 -3.82 -3.42 16.13
C ARG A 137 -3.82 -1.97 15.68
N VAL A 138 -4.27 -1.68 14.44
CA VAL A 138 -4.30 -0.30 13.95
C VAL A 138 -5.23 0.56 14.79
N ALA A 139 -6.39 0.04 15.20
CA ALA A 139 -7.30 0.74 16.09
C ALA A 139 -6.65 1.08 17.43
N HIS A 140 -5.94 0.13 18.05
CA HIS A 140 -5.19 0.37 19.30
C HIS A 140 -4.09 1.41 19.12
N TRP A 141 -3.36 1.40 18.01
CA TRP A 141 -2.32 2.41 17.75
C TRP A 141 -2.88 3.82 17.59
N ILE A 142 -4.02 3.95 16.90
CA ILE A 142 -4.71 5.25 16.76
C ILE A 142 -5.19 5.74 18.13
N GLN A 143 -5.78 4.86 18.94
CA GLN A 143 -6.25 5.19 20.29
C GLN A 143 -5.10 5.60 21.22
N ASN A 144 -4.00 4.86 21.20
CA ASN A 144 -2.84 5.09 22.06
C ASN A 144 -1.93 6.23 21.56
N GLN A 145 -2.19 6.74 20.35
CA GLN A 145 -1.33 7.69 19.64
C GLN A 145 0.13 7.21 19.58
N SER A 146 0.32 5.90 19.46
CA SER A 146 1.62 5.24 19.52
C SER A 146 1.55 3.84 18.91
N ILE A 147 2.58 3.45 18.15
CA ILE A 147 2.77 2.07 17.67
C ILE A 147 3.49 1.16 18.69
N GLY A 148 3.69 1.65 19.92
CA GLY A 148 4.33 0.92 21.00
C GLY A 148 3.55 -0.32 21.45
N TYR A 149 4.20 -1.15 22.26
CA TYR A 149 3.58 -2.32 22.87
C TYR A 149 2.38 -1.92 23.72
N TYR A 150 1.28 -2.67 23.62
CA TYR A 150 0.09 -2.47 24.43
C TYR A 150 -0.42 -3.80 25.01
N PRO A 151 -1.06 -3.78 26.19
CA PRO A 151 -1.58 -5.00 26.81
C PRO A 151 -2.76 -5.55 26.01
N THR A 152 -2.64 -6.80 25.57
CA THR A 152 -3.68 -7.53 24.82
C THR A 152 -3.54 -9.03 25.07
N PRO A 153 -4.64 -9.79 25.18
CA PRO A 153 -4.59 -11.25 25.29
C PRO A 153 -4.22 -11.93 23.96
N ILE A 154 -4.05 -11.18 22.88
CA ILE A 154 -3.73 -11.70 21.54
C ILE A 154 -2.28 -11.35 21.21
N ASP A 155 -1.33 -12.21 21.60
CA ASP A 155 0.11 -11.95 21.47
C ASP A 155 0.57 -11.58 20.06
N ARG A 156 -0.04 -12.18 19.03
CA ARG A 156 0.31 -11.86 17.63
C ARG A 156 0.18 -10.36 17.33
N GLN A 157 -0.72 -9.65 18.00
CA GLN A 157 -0.87 -8.20 17.88
C GLN A 157 0.35 -7.40 18.33
N ASN A 158 1.27 -7.96 19.09
CA ASN A 158 2.53 -7.30 19.43
C ASN A 158 3.75 -7.97 18.78
N VAL A 159 3.69 -9.29 18.53
CA VAL A 159 4.85 -10.07 18.10
C VAL A 159 5.03 -10.08 16.57
N MET A 160 3.94 -10.09 15.80
CA MET A 160 4.05 -10.19 14.34
C MET A 160 4.52 -8.86 13.72
N GLY A 161 5.41 -8.96 12.72
CA GLY A 161 6.01 -7.80 12.08
C GLY A 161 4.97 -6.88 11.43
N PRO A 162 4.98 -5.57 11.71
CA PRO A 162 4.03 -4.64 11.13
C PRO A 162 4.48 -4.21 9.74
N GLY A 163 3.69 -4.55 8.72
CA GLY A 163 3.96 -4.18 7.33
C GLY A 163 2.72 -3.58 6.68
N ALA A 164 1.69 -4.41 6.55
CA ALA A 164 0.39 -3.97 6.05
C ALA A 164 -0.25 -2.93 6.98
N GLU A 165 -0.02 -3.04 8.29
CA GLU A 165 -0.62 -2.19 9.31
C GLU A 165 -0.09 -0.77 9.25
N TYR A 166 1.16 -0.56 8.85
CA TYR A 166 1.66 0.80 8.62
C TYR A 166 0.93 1.47 7.43
N LEU A 167 0.67 0.72 6.37
CA LEU A 167 -0.11 1.21 5.24
C LEU A 167 -1.57 1.45 5.64
N ILE A 168 -2.17 0.57 6.43
CA ILE A 168 -3.56 0.72 6.92
C ILE A 168 -3.66 1.93 7.84
N LEU A 169 -2.72 2.07 8.78
CA LEU A 169 -2.63 3.20 9.70
C LEU A 169 -2.50 4.52 8.94
N PHE A 170 -1.66 4.59 7.90
CA PHE A 170 -1.52 5.78 7.06
C PHE A 170 -2.87 6.29 6.55
N PHE A 171 -3.69 5.41 5.99
CA PHE A 171 -4.99 5.81 5.48
C PHE A 171 -5.98 6.07 6.60
N GLN A 172 -6.12 5.16 7.57
CA GLN A 172 -7.12 5.26 8.63
C GLN A 172 -6.91 6.49 9.51
N ILE A 173 -5.67 6.87 9.80
CA ILE A 173 -5.40 8.05 10.62
C ILE A 173 -5.74 9.35 9.88
N LEU A 174 -5.51 9.42 8.56
CA LEU A 174 -5.79 10.63 7.78
C LEU A 174 -7.26 10.75 7.35
N THR A 175 -7.96 9.63 7.16
CA THR A 175 -9.36 9.61 6.71
C THR A 175 -10.36 9.44 7.85
N HIS A 176 -9.91 8.99 9.02
CA HIS A 176 -10.76 8.53 10.13
C HIS A 176 -11.73 7.42 9.70
N SER A 177 -11.33 6.58 8.74
CA SER A 177 -12.17 5.52 8.18
C SER A 177 -11.34 4.32 7.73
N ASP A 178 -11.88 3.12 7.94
CA ASP A 178 -11.33 1.83 7.51
C ASP A 178 -11.66 1.45 6.07
N PHE A 179 -12.39 2.29 5.33
CA PHE A 179 -12.86 2.03 3.97
C PHE A 179 -11.75 1.58 3.00
N LEU A 180 -10.52 2.10 3.15
CA LEU A 180 -9.40 1.79 2.27
C LEU A 180 -8.56 0.58 2.73
N ALA A 181 -8.89 -0.07 3.85
CA ALA A 181 -8.09 -1.15 4.42
C ALA A 181 -7.89 -2.31 3.44
N ASN A 182 -8.96 -2.76 2.78
CA ASN A 182 -8.88 -3.81 1.76
C ASN A 182 -8.17 -3.37 0.47
N CYS A 183 -8.20 -2.08 0.15
CA CYS A 183 -7.54 -1.54 -1.03
C CYS A 183 -6.01 -1.65 -0.95
N ILE A 184 -5.43 -1.71 0.25
CA ILE A 184 -3.98 -1.86 0.46
C ILE A 184 -3.51 -3.23 -0.02
N GLN A 185 -4.23 -4.29 0.34
CA GLN A 185 -3.90 -5.64 -0.12
C GLN A 185 -4.00 -5.73 -1.64
N LEU A 186 -5.06 -5.15 -2.23
CA LEU A 186 -5.21 -5.05 -3.68
C LEU A 186 -4.05 -4.28 -4.32
N LEU A 187 -3.63 -3.16 -3.74
CA LEU A 187 -2.53 -2.35 -4.24
C LEU A 187 -1.21 -3.13 -4.24
N SER A 188 -0.87 -3.80 -3.13
CA SER A 188 0.32 -4.66 -3.05
C SER A 188 0.30 -5.74 -4.11
N TYR A 189 -0.87 -6.31 -4.34
CA TYR A 189 -1.06 -7.35 -5.35
C TYR A 189 -0.89 -6.83 -6.78
N LEU A 190 -1.46 -5.67 -7.11
CA LEU A 190 -1.29 -5.00 -8.40
C LEU A 190 0.18 -4.66 -8.67
N ILE A 191 0.90 -4.17 -7.66
CA ILE A 191 2.35 -3.89 -7.78
C ILE A 191 3.12 -5.15 -8.14
N ILE A 192 2.82 -6.28 -7.49
CA ILE A 192 3.46 -7.57 -7.80
C ILE A 192 3.11 -7.99 -9.24
N LEU A 193 1.83 -7.97 -9.63
CA LEU A 193 1.38 -8.36 -10.97
C LEU A 193 2.06 -7.54 -12.09
N LEU A 194 2.23 -6.23 -11.87
CA LEU A 194 2.95 -5.36 -12.79
C LEU A 194 4.45 -5.69 -12.84
N SER A 195 5.01 -6.13 -11.71
CA SER A 195 6.44 -6.47 -11.57
C SER A 195 6.82 -7.86 -12.06
N LEU A 196 5.85 -8.77 -12.24
CA LEU A 196 6.10 -10.16 -12.66
C LEU A 196 6.92 -10.28 -13.96
N GLU A 197 6.75 -9.34 -14.89
CA GLU A 197 7.54 -9.33 -16.11
C GLU A 197 9.03 -9.04 -15.86
N TYR A 198 9.31 -8.19 -14.89
CA TYR A 198 10.67 -7.89 -14.49
C TYR A 198 11.26 -9.06 -13.69
N ILE A 199 10.53 -9.59 -12.72
CA ILE A 199 10.96 -10.76 -11.94
C ILE A 199 11.23 -11.94 -12.86
N GLY A 200 10.33 -12.22 -13.81
CA GLY A 200 10.52 -13.28 -14.79
C GLY A 200 11.72 -13.07 -15.70
N ARG A 201 12.14 -11.83 -15.97
CA ARG A 201 13.40 -11.56 -16.68
C ARG A 201 14.62 -11.83 -15.79
N LEU A 202 14.54 -11.46 -14.52
CA LEU A 202 15.63 -11.64 -13.55
C LEU A 202 15.99 -13.12 -13.37
N ILE A 203 14.97 -14.00 -13.36
CA ILE A 203 15.15 -15.46 -13.26
C ILE A 203 15.17 -16.17 -14.62
N HIS A 204 15.38 -15.43 -15.71
CA HIS A 204 15.54 -15.96 -17.08
C HIS A 204 14.37 -16.82 -17.60
N LEU A 205 13.14 -16.60 -17.10
CA LEU A 205 11.94 -17.29 -17.59
C LEU A 205 11.66 -16.95 -19.07
N PRO A 206 11.34 -17.94 -19.92
CA PRO A 206 10.89 -17.71 -21.28
C PRO A 206 9.68 -16.77 -21.37
N ARG A 207 9.61 -15.92 -22.40
CA ARG A 207 8.48 -14.96 -22.55
C ARG A 207 7.10 -15.62 -22.54
N ARG A 208 7.00 -16.84 -23.10
CA ARG A 208 5.74 -17.61 -23.16
C ARG A 208 5.26 -18.08 -21.77
N THR A 209 6.17 -18.31 -20.81
CA THR A 209 5.80 -18.80 -19.47
C THR A 209 5.42 -17.67 -18.50
N ARG A 210 5.92 -16.44 -18.73
CA ARG A 210 5.64 -15.28 -17.85
C ARG A 210 4.15 -14.95 -17.74
N ILE A 211 3.38 -15.12 -18.81
CA ILE A 211 1.93 -14.88 -18.76
C ILE A 211 1.22 -15.93 -17.90
N TRP A 212 1.66 -17.18 -17.96
CA TRP A 212 1.13 -18.26 -17.11
C TRP A 212 1.46 -18.04 -15.63
N VAL A 213 2.65 -17.53 -15.32
CA VAL A 213 2.99 -17.09 -13.96
C VAL A 213 2.01 -16.02 -13.49
N ALA A 214 1.69 -15.02 -14.33
CA ALA A 214 0.71 -14.00 -13.98
C ALA A 214 -0.70 -14.57 -13.76
N VAL A 215 -1.13 -15.53 -14.56
CA VAL A 215 -2.41 -16.23 -14.36
C VAL A 215 -2.40 -16.99 -13.04
N ILE A 216 -1.37 -17.80 -12.76
CA ILE A 216 -1.26 -18.58 -11.54
C ILE A 216 -1.23 -17.67 -10.31
N CYS A 217 -0.45 -16.58 -10.36
CA CYS A 217 -0.45 -15.59 -9.30
C CYS A 217 -1.83 -14.97 -9.11
N LEU A 218 -2.55 -14.70 -10.22
CA LEU A 218 -3.89 -14.09 -10.19
C LEU A 218 -4.95 -15.01 -9.56
N THR A 219 -4.87 -16.30 -9.85
CA THR A 219 -5.82 -17.32 -9.41
C THR A 219 -5.41 -18.01 -8.13
N ALA A 220 -4.24 -17.65 -7.55
CA ALA A 220 -3.78 -18.23 -6.31
C ALA A 220 -4.80 -17.94 -5.20
N PRO A 221 -5.20 -18.96 -4.40
CA PRO A 221 -6.35 -18.89 -3.49
C PRO A 221 -6.31 -17.73 -2.49
N MET A 222 -5.12 -17.23 -2.13
CA MET A 222 -4.99 -16.07 -1.24
C MET A 222 -5.58 -14.77 -1.81
N ALA A 223 -5.62 -14.60 -3.13
CA ALA A 223 -6.16 -13.37 -3.73
C ALA A 223 -7.70 -13.31 -3.68
N PRO A 224 -8.45 -14.39 -3.96
CA PRO A 224 -9.90 -14.43 -3.74
C PRO A 224 -10.33 -14.62 -2.27
N LEU A 225 -9.62 -15.46 -1.49
CA LEU A 225 -10.08 -15.86 -0.13
C LEU A 225 -9.89 -14.77 0.94
N CYS A 226 -8.88 -13.90 0.81
CA CYS A 226 -8.70 -12.79 1.75
C CYS A 226 -9.80 -11.73 1.64
N GLN A 227 -10.52 -11.66 0.51
CA GLN A 227 -11.66 -10.77 0.30
C GLN A 227 -13.00 -11.41 0.67
N GLY A 228 -13.04 -12.75 0.79
CA GLY A 228 -14.25 -13.52 1.04
C GLY A 228 -14.03 -14.57 2.12
N SER A 229 -13.88 -14.16 3.37
CA SER A 229 -14.09 -15.08 4.49
C SER A 229 -15.50 -14.84 5.03
N CYS A 230 -16.46 -15.56 4.45
CA CYS A 230 -17.82 -15.60 4.96
C CYS A 230 -17.84 -16.47 6.24
N HIS A 231 -17.76 -15.82 7.40
CA HIS A 231 -18.46 -16.30 8.58
C HIS A 231 -19.48 -15.24 9.00
N LEU A 232 -20.76 -15.58 8.81
CA LEU A 232 -21.92 -14.84 9.31
C LEU A 232 -21.77 -14.58 10.82
N GLN A 233 -21.36 -13.37 11.19
CA GLN A 233 -21.75 -12.75 12.45
C GLN A 233 -22.13 -11.30 12.15
N HIS A 234 -23.45 -11.06 12.08
CA HIS A 234 -24.02 -9.73 12.16
C HIS A 234 -23.55 -9.08 13.49
N ALA A 235 -22.64 -8.11 13.40
CA ALA A 235 -22.36 -7.18 14.49
C ALA A 235 -22.65 -5.77 14.00
N THR A 236 -23.85 -5.31 14.31
CA THR A 236 -24.34 -3.95 14.12
C THR A 236 -23.48 -2.99 14.95
N ILE A 237 -22.48 -2.35 14.33
CA ILE A 237 -21.75 -1.25 14.98
C ILE A 237 -22.57 0.03 14.78
N THR A 238 -23.59 0.19 15.63
CA THR A 238 -24.35 1.44 15.72
C THR A 238 -24.67 1.78 17.17
N GLN A 239 -23.72 1.70 18.10
CA GLN A 239 -23.94 2.20 19.48
C GLN A 239 -22.74 2.81 20.22
N TYR A 240 -21.65 3.21 19.55
CA TYR A 240 -20.61 4.02 20.21
C TYR A 240 -20.08 5.13 19.29
N PHE A 241 -20.97 6.06 18.97
CA PHE A 241 -20.66 7.47 18.66
C PHE A 241 -21.71 8.34 19.33
#